data_AF-A0A9D7NRE3-F1
#
_entry.id   AF-A0A9D7NRE3-F1
#
_cell.length_a   1.000
_cell.length_b   1.000
_cell.length_c   1.000
_cell.angle_alpha   90.00
_cell.angle_beta   90.00
_cell.angle_gamma   90.00
#
_symmetry.space_group_name_H-M   'P 1'
#
loop_
_entity.id
_entity.type
_entity.pdbx_description
1 polymer ?
#
loop_
_entity_poly.entity_id
_entity_poly.type
_entity_poly.pdbx_seq_one_letter_code
_entity_poly.pdbx_strand_id
1 'polypeptide(L)'
;MKQVDLNTAEVQDPSQLLLVSSFMSDGRWHTIPQIAEHLRCPEASISARLRDLRKSKYGAHTVNRRYVAQGLFAYQYVENPSA
;
A
#
# COMPACT_ATOMS: atom_id res chain seq x y z
N MET A 1 -24.18 1.67 -41.20
CA MET A 1 -23.08 0.69 -41.40
C MET A 1 -21.80 1.50 -41.52
N LYS A 2 -20.84 1.49 -40.61
CA LYS A 2 -20.33 0.38 -39.79
C LYS A 2 -20.34 0.72 -38.29
N GLN A 3 -20.78 -0.27 -37.53
CA GLN A 3 -20.49 -0.45 -36.12
C GLN A 3 -19.00 -0.83 -36.00
N VAL A 4 -18.28 -0.18 -35.08
CA VAL A 4 -17.03 -0.70 -34.53
C VAL A 4 -17.16 -0.55 -33.02
N ASP A 5 -17.52 -1.67 -32.40
CA ASP A 5 -17.48 -1.85 -30.96
C ASP A 5 -16.00 -1.98 -30.52
N LEU A 6 -15.67 -1.48 -29.33
CA LEU A 6 -15.28 -2.30 -28.19
C LEU A 6 -14.76 -1.39 -27.06
N ASN A 7 -15.58 -1.35 -26.01
CA ASN A 7 -15.33 -0.88 -24.66
C ASN A 7 -13.88 -1.18 -24.19
N THR A 8 -12.98 -0.21 -24.30
CA THR A 8 -11.70 -0.25 -23.57
C THR A 8 -11.94 0.51 -22.29
N ALA A 9 -12.30 -0.19 -21.22
CA ALA A 9 -12.25 0.38 -19.89
C ALA A 9 -10.78 0.77 -19.65
N GLU A 10 -10.48 2.08 -19.69
CA GLU A 10 -9.18 2.60 -19.28
C GLU A 10 -8.95 2.14 -17.85
N VAL A 11 -8.04 1.19 -17.66
CA VAL A 11 -7.62 0.76 -16.32
C VAL A 11 -6.86 1.95 -15.74
N GLN A 12 -7.51 2.68 -14.84
CA GLN A 12 -6.83 3.67 -14.00
C GLN A 12 -5.75 2.93 -13.22
N ASP A 13 -4.48 3.29 -13.44
CA ASP A 13 -3.37 2.76 -12.64
C ASP A 13 -3.69 2.99 -11.15
N PRO A 14 -3.69 1.94 -10.32
CA PRO A 14 -4.05 2.07 -8.92
C PRO A 14 -3.09 3.06 -8.25
N SER A 15 -3.64 3.94 -7.40
CA SER A 15 -2.81 4.87 -6.65
C SER A 15 -1.76 4.11 -5.81
N GLN A 16 -0.59 4.71 -5.59
CA GLN A 16 0.47 4.11 -4.76
C GLN A 16 -0.03 3.75 -3.34
N LEU A 17 -1.05 4.45 -2.83
CA LEU A 17 -1.66 4.10 -1.54
C LEU A 17 -2.37 2.75 -1.60
N LEU A 18 -3.15 2.52 -2.66
CA LEU A 18 -3.88 1.27 -2.87
C LEU A 18 -2.94 0.08 -3.10
N LEU A 19 -1.85 0.30 -3.84
CA LEU A 19 -0.81 -0.72 -4.02
C LEU A 19 -0.18 -1.15 -2.69
N VAL A 20 0.15 -0.18 -1.82
CA VAL A 20 0.75 -0.46 -0.51
C VAL A 20 -0.24 -1.15 0.43
N SER A 21 -1.49 -0.69 0.51
CA SER A 21 -2.49 -1.35 1.38
C SER A 21 -2.81 -2.76 0.90
N SER A 22 -2.95 -2.96 -0.41
CA SER A 22 -3.23 -4.29 -0.98
C SER A 22 -2.07 -5.26 -0.80
N PHE A 23 -0.82 -4.80 -0.86
CA PHE A 23 0.34 -5.66 -0.60
C PHE A 23 0.41 -6.08 0.88
N MET A 24 0.16 -5.14 1.80
CA MET A 24 0.30 -5.38 3.24
C MET A 24 -0.96 -5.97 3.91
N SER A 25 -2.06 -6.15 3.18
CA SER A 25 -3.31 -6.72 3.71
C SER A 25 -3.18 -8.18 4.15
N ASP A 26 -2.05 -8.83 3.87
CA ASP A 26 -1.70 -10.14 4.42
C ASP A 26 -1.49 -10.14 5.95
N GLY A 27 -1.42 -8.96 6.57
CA GLY A 27 -1.24 -8.81 8.01
C GLY A 27 0.12 -9.29 8.51
N ARG A 28 1.11 -9.46 7.62
CA ARG A 28 2.46 -9.90 7.98
C ARG A 28 3.39 -8.71 8.21
N TRP A 29 4.55 -9.01 8.76
CA TRP A 29 5.60 -8.03 8.98
C TRP A 29 6.47 -7.90 7.74
N HIS A 30 6.53 -6.71 7.17
CA HIS A 30 7.35 -6.36 6.01
C HIS A 30 8.26 -5.19 6.32
N THR A 31 9.47 -5.19 5.80
CA THR A 31 10.37 -4.03 5.88
C THR A 31 10.08 -3.06 4.72
N ILE A 32 10.42 -1.78 4.91
CA ILE A 32 10.28 -0.79 3.83
C ILE A 32 11.06 -1.21 2.55
N PRO A 33 12.31 -1.70 2.64
CA PRO A 33 13.03 -2.21 1.46
C PRO A 33 12.30 -3.34 0.73
N GLN A 34 11.72 -4.31 1.46
CA GLN A 34 10.96 -5.41 0.85
C GLN A 34 9.73 -4.90 0.08
N ILE A 35 8.98 -3.98 0.67
CA ILE A 35 7.80 -3.38 0.02
C ILE A 35 8.23 -2.57 -1.21
N ALA A 36 9.30 -1.78 -1.09
CA ALA A 36 9.83 -0.95 -2.15
C ALA A 36 10.31 -1.77 -3.36
N GLU A 37 11.04 -2.87 -3.10
CA GLU A 37 11.49 -3.81 -4.12
C GLU A 37 10.30 -4.46 -4.83
N HIS A 38 9.32 -4.96 -4.07
CA HIS A 38 8.16 -5.65 -4.63
C HIS A 38 7.28 -4.72 -5.48
N LEU A 39 7.00 -3.51 -4.99
CA LEU A 39 6.13 -2.54 -5.66
C LEU A 39 6.88 -1.63 -6.64
N ARG A 40 8.21 -1.75 -6.74
CA ARG A 40 9.08 -0.88 -7.54
C ARG A 40 8.83 0.61 -7.27
N CYS A 41 8.72 0.95 -6.00
CA CYS A 41 8.44 2.30 -5.51
C CYS A 41 9.54 2.79 -4.57
N PRO A 42 9.88 4.10 -4.53
CA PRO A 42 10.87 4.61 -3.60
C PRO A 42 10.49 4.37 -2.12
N GLU A 43 11.46 4.05 -1.27
CA GLU A 43 11.24 3.81 0.17
C GLU A 43 10.58 4.99 0.89
N ALA A 44 10.94 6.22 0.51
CA ALA A 44 10.33 7.45 1.03
C ALA A 44 8.84 7.53 0.69
N SER A 45 8.49 7.10 -0.52
CA SER A 45 7.11 6.99 -1.00
C SER A 45 6.32 5.95 -0.18
N ILE A 46 6.89 4.77 0.05
CA ILE A 46 6.29 3.73 0.92
C ILE A 46 6.06 4.27 2.33
N SER A 47 7.08 4.92 2.91
CA SER A 47 7.00 5.52 4.24
C SER A 47 5.86 6.53 4.36
N ALA A 48 5.65 7.34 3.33
CA ALA A 48 4.53 8.28 3.27
C ALA A 48 3.18 7.56 3.21
N ARG A 49 3.05 6.46 2.44
CA ARG A 49 1.80 5.67 2.38
C ARG A 49 1.48 4.99 3.71
N LEU A 50 2.46 4.40 4.39
CA LEU A 50 2.30 3.81 5.74
C LEU A 50 1.86 4.85 6.78
N ARG A 51 2.23 6.12 6.60
CA ARG A 51 1.71 7.22 7.42
C ARG A 51 0.27 7.57 7.05
N ASP A 52 -0.03 7.60 5.76
CA ASP A 52 -1.36 7.92 5.27
C ASP A 52 -2.40 6.90 5.71
N LEU A 53 -2.11 5.59 5.69
CA LEU A 53 -3.04 4.55 6.15
C LEU A 53 -3.59 4.76 7.57
N ARG A 54 -2.87 5.49 8.43
CA ARG A 54 -3.29 5.81 9.80
C ARG A 54 -4.25 7.01 9.90
N LYS A 55 -4.42 7.79 8.84
CA LYS A 55 -5.26 8.99 8.85
C LYS A 55 -6.73 8.59 8.66
N SER A 56 -7.65 9.31 9.30
CA SER A 56 -9.09 9.01 9.22
C SER A 56 -9.65 9.04 7.80
N LYS A 57 -9.17 9.94 6.93
CA LYS A 57 -9.59 10.00 5.51
C LYS A 57 -9.16 8.79 4.68
N TYR A 58 -8.34 7.91 5.23
CA TYR A 58 -7.86 6.67 4.61
C TYR A 58 -8.16 5.47 5.52
N GLY A 59 -9.25 5.50 6.29
CA GLY A 59 -9.73 4.36 7.08
C GLY A 59 -9.22 4.25 8.52
N ALA A 60 -8.35 5.17 8.98
CA ALA A 60 -7.77 5.13 10.33
C ALA A 60 -7.19 3.74 10.69
N HIS A 61 -6.53 3.10 9.74
CA HIS A 61 -5.99 1.75 9.92
C HIS A 61 -4.83 1.73 10.92
N THR A 62 -4.55 0.54 11.44
CA THR A 62 -3.42 0.34 12.34
C THR A 62 -2.19 -0.06 11.54
N VAL A 63 -1.07 0.64 11.78
CA VAL A 63 0.24 0.28 11.22
C VAL A 63 1.21 0.12 12.37
N ASN A 64 1.44 -1.14 12.76
CA ASN A 64 2.39 -1.49 13.80
C ASN A 64 3.83 -1.33 13.29
N ARG A 65 4.77 -1.08 14.19
CA ARG A 65 6.20 -0.91 13.89
C ARG A 65 7.03 -1.67 14.91
N ARG A 66 8.01 -2.45 14.47
CA ARG A 66 8.99 -3.13 15.34
C ARG A 66 10.40 -2.97 14.82
N TYR A 67 11.36 -2.90 15.74
CA TYR A 67 12.78 -2.95 15.41
C TYR A 67 13.17 -4.37 14.99
N VAL A 68 14.02 -4.49 13.97
CA VAL A 68 14.57 -5.77 13.51
C VAL A 68 16.05 -5.84 13.91
N ALA A 69 16.91 -5.06 13.27
CA ALA A 69 18.36 -4.98 13.55
C ALA A 69 18.97 -3.78 12.80
N GLN A 70 20.12 -3.26 13.26
CA GLN A 70 20.92 -2.26 12.53
C GLN A 70 20.12 -1.05 12.00
N GLY A 71 19.16 -0.55 12.78
CA GLY A 71 18.29 0.56 12.37
C GLY A 71 17.14 0.17 11.42
N LEU A 72 17.04 -1.09 11.00
CA LEU A 72 15.95 -1.62 10.19
C LEU A 72 14.68 -1.83 11.03
N PHE A 73 13.54 -1.39 10.49
CA PHE A 73 12.22 -1.60 11.08
C PHE A 73 11.34 -2.40 10.12
N ALA A 74 10.48 -3.24 10.72
CA ALA A 74 9.39 -3.89 10.02
C ALA A 74 8.05 -3.29 10.46
N TYR A 75 7.10 -3.34 9.54
CA TYR A 75 5.78 -2.78 9.66
C TYR A 75 4.74 -3.87 9.40
N GLN A 76 3.63 -3.80 10.10
CA GLN A 76 2.48 -4.65 9.88
C GLN A 76 1.25 -3.78 9.73
N TYR A 77 0.46 -4.04 8.70
CA TYR A 77 -0.80 -3.37 8.44
C TYR A 77 -1.93 -4.21 9.00
N VAL A 78 -2.82 -3.58 9.76
CA VAL A 78 -4.07 -4.16 10.22
C VAL A 78 -5.18 -3.23 9.76
N GLU A 79 -5.96 -3.72 8.80
CA GLU A 79 -7.12 -3.02 8.29
C GLU A 79 -8.12 -2.78 9.41
N ASN A 80 -8.72 -1.60 9.38
CA ASN A 80 -9.79 -1.24 10.29
C ASN A 80 -11.11 -1.64 9.61
N PRO A 81 -11.90 -2.57 10.18
CA PRO A 81 -13.12 -3.04 9.53
C PRO A 81 -14.22 -1.96 9.45
N SER A 82 -14.05 -0.83 10.12
CA SER A 82 -14.98 0.31 10.09
C SER A 82 -14.61 1.38 9.04
N ALA A 83 -13.66 1.11 8.15
CA ALA A 83 -13.18 2.02 7.10
C ALA A 83 -14.12 2.11 5.90
#